data_AF-A0A8C8TX76-F1
#
_entry.id   AF-A0A8C8TX76-F1
#
_cell.length_a   1.000
_cell.length_b   1.000
_cell.length_c   1.000
_cell.angle_alpha   90.00
_cell.angle_beta   90.00
_cell.angle_gamma   90.00
#
_symmetry.space_group_name_H-M   'P 1'
#
loop_
_entity.id
_entity.type
_entity.pdbx_description
1 polymer ?
#
loop_
_entity_poly.entity_id
_entity_poly.type
_entity_poly.pdbx_seq_one_letter_code
_entity_poly.pdbx_strand_id
1 'polypeptide(L)'
;MASKKREIQLQSVINSQNLWDEMLLNKGLTVIDVYQAWCGPCKAVQALFRKLKNELNEDEILHFAVAEADSIVTLQPFRDKCEPMFLFSLNGKIIAKIRGANAPLINRKVIGLIEEERKVVAGEMARPQYVEIPLVDESEEELGEGQYESVGESYNMAIIKPDAVLRRKHIEIKEKIVKEGFIIEAKDNMFLPELLVREFYSRNADQPDFEDFVSFVTSGLSCVLITSQGEEEEVIQEETLPQSDAEDEESFEYPEETHVKFAPMVSKKKRDSLQDYLERQHISEFCDVEDDASKVSQMIDILFPDFKTMKSKNIQRTLALLRPDVYEESKDNVLNIIQNEGFTILLQRQMSLSEEEARTVCKNYENEEYFNKLIAFMCSNPSYALVLLRENSVEYWKQLMGPKTVEEAYSFDPESLCAQFATGNFPINQFYGSSSKVAAEKEIEEFFPPQATLALIKPHVTQEQRLEILKIIKDAGFELTLLKEMHLTPEHASKVYFKITGKDFYKNVLEVLSSGMSVIMVLTKWNAVAEWRRMMGPVDPEEAKLLSPDSLRARYGVDILRNAIHGASNLSEAETTINNVFTEGNEEDI
;
A
#
# COMPACT_ATOMS: atom_id res chain seq x y z
N MET A 1 33.33 11.22 58.39
CA MET A 1 32.70 12.16 57.44
C MET A 1 32.90 11.58 56.05
N ALA A 2 31.92 10.82 55.55
CA ALA A 2 31.98 10.26 54.20
C ALA A 2 31.43 11.31 53.24
N SER A 3 32.30 11.79 52.35
CA SER A 3 31.96 12.75 51.29
C SER A 3 30.81 12.21 50.45
N LYS A 4 29.68 12.93 50.41
CA LYS A 4 28.57 12.66 49.49
C LYS A 4 29.13 12.75 48.08
N LYS A 5 29.27 11.61 47.40
CA LYS A 5 29.46 11.52 45.95
C LYS A 5 28.37 12.38 45.31
N ARG A 6 28.75 13.50 44.66
CA ARG A 6 27.84 14.27 43.80
C ARG A 6 27.43 13.32 42.66
N GLU A 7 26.16 12.94 42.60
CA GLU A 7 25.60 12.29 41.42
C GLU A 7 25.77 13.24 40.23
N ILE A 8 26.47 12.78 39.19
CA ILE A 8 26.61 13.51 37.94
C ILE A 8 25.22 13.53 37.31
N GLN A 9 24.64 14.72 37.18
CA GLN A 9 23.32 14.91 36.59
C GLN A 9 23.38 14.44 35.13
N LEU A 10 22.67 13.35 34.81
CA LEU A 10 22.74 12.67 33.50
C LEU A 10 22.27 13.58 32.36
N GLN A 11 21.23 14.37 32.65
CA GLN A 11 20.51 15.24 31.71
C GLN A 11 20.40 16.66 32.30
N SER A 12 20.56 17.69 31.47
CA SER A 12 20.22 19.06 31.87
C SER A 12 18.70 19.23 31.94
N VAL A 13 18.21 20.00 32.92
CA VAL A 13 16.78 20.28 33.08
C VAL A 13 16.48 21.65 32.50
N ILE A 14 15.60 21.70 31.51
CA ILE A 14 15.20 22.91 30.80
C ILE A 14 13.75 23.22 31.17
N ASN A 15 13.56 24.29 31.92
CA ASN A 15 12.25 24.71 32.45
C ASN A 15 11.95 26.20 32.19
N SER A 16 12.64 26.80 31.23
CA SER A 16 12.36 28.16 30.76
C SER A 16 12.84 28.35 29.33
N GLN A 17 12.24 29.30 28.61
CA GLN A 17 12.65 29.65 27.24
C GLN A 17 14.13 30.06 27.14
N ASN A 18 14.64 30.80 28.13
CA ASN A 18 16.06 31.21 28.13
C ASN A 18 17.01 30.00 28.18
N LEU A 19 16.69 29.00 29.02
CA LEU A 19 17.49 27.77 29.09
C LEU A 19 17.36 26.92 27.82
N TRP A 20 16.22 26.98 27.14
CA TRP A 20 16.00 26.33 25.85
C TRP A 20 16.92 26.93 24.77
N ASP A 21 16.94 28.25 24.67
CA ASP A 21 17.78 28.97 23.70
C ASP A 21 19.28 28.75 23.99
N GLU A 22 19.70 28.75 25.26
CA GLU A 22 21.08 28.43 25.66
C GLU A 22 21.47 26.98 25.30
N MET A 23 20.57 26.03 25.51
CA MET A 23 20.82 24.61 25.20
C MET A 23 20.97 24.37 23.69
N LEU A 24 20.24 25.11 22.85
CA LEU A 24 20.39 25.02 21.39
C LEU A 24 21.79 25.43 20.91
N LEU A 25 22.51 26.25 21.67
CA LEU A 25 23.89 26.67 21.35
C LEU A 25 24.95 25.61 21.69
N ASN A 26 24.55 24.47 22.28
CA ASN A 26 25.48 23.38 22.58
C ASN A 26 26.15 22.84 21.31
N LYS A 27 27.46 22.58 21.41
CA LYS A 27 28.22 21.97 20.32
C LYS A 27 27.98 20.46 20.30
N GLY A 28 27.65 19.93 19.12
CA GLY A 28 27.33 18.51 18.92
C GLY A 28 25.83 18.23 18.95
N LEU A 29 25.48 16.95 19.13
CA LEU A 29 24.11 16.46 19.16
C LEU A 29 23.51 16.63 20.55
N THR A 30 22.37 17.31 20.65
CA THR A 30 21.55 17.35 21.87
C THR A 30 20.27 16.55 21.67
N VAL A 31 20.08 15.52 22.50
CA VAL A 31 18.84 14.72 22.54
C VAL A 31 17.98 15.22 23.69
N ILE A 32 16.76 15.63 23.37
CA ILE A 32 15.87 16.34 24.28
C ILE A 32 14.62 15.49 24.52
N ASP A 33 14.37 15.10 25.77
CA ASP A 33 13.15 14.44 26.21
C ASP A 33 12.13 15.49 26.66
N VAL A 34 11.08 15.69 25.88
CA VAL A 34 10.02 16.67 26.16
C VAL A 34 8.93 16.02 27.02
N TYR A 35 8.65 16.63 28.16
CA TYR A 35 7.70 16.12 29.14
C TYR A 35 6.75 17.21 29.66
N GLN A 36 5.59 16.79 30.20
CA GLN A 36 4.63 17.66 30.88
C GLN A 36 4.94 17.71 32.38
N ALA A 37 4.71 18.85 33.02
CA ALA A 37 4.97 19.05 34.46
C ALA A 37 4.28 18.00 35.35
N TRP A 38 3.12 17.47 34.91
CA TRP A 38 2.35 16.48 35.66
C TRP A 38 2.82 15.02 35.48
N CYS A 39 3.56 14.68 34.42
CA CYS A 39 4.02 13.30 34.15
C CYS A 39 5.53 13.09 34.40
N GLY A 40 6.34 14.15 34.28
CA GLY A 40 7.80 14.08 34.43
C GLY A 40 8.50 13.37 33.26
N PRO A 41 9.85 13.40 33.21
CA PRO A 41 10.61 12.85 32.09
C PRO A 41 10.52 11.32 31.99
N CYS A 42 10.75 10.79 30.78
CA CYS A 42 10.57 9.38 30.48
C CYS A 42 11.63 8.50 31.17
N LYS A 43 11.22 7.78 32.22
CA LYS A 43 12.14 6.89 32.98
C LYS A 43 12.60 5.67 32.19
N ALA A 44 11.86 5.25 31.16
CA ALA A 44 12.17 4.04 30.38
C ALA A 44 13.45 4.17 29.53
N VAL A 45 13.81 5.39 29.10
CA VAL A 45 14.97 5.64 28.24
C VAL A 45 16.24 6.04 29.00
N GLN A 46 16.17 6.27 30.31
CA GLN A 46 17.31 6.71 31.11
C GLN A 46 18.47 5.70 31.14
N ALA A 47 18.16 4.40 31.11
CA ALA A 47 19.18 3.35 31.02
C ALA A 47 19.91 3.39 29.67
N LEU A 48 19.18 3.67 28.58
CA LEU A 48 19.75 3.83 27.25
C LEU A 48 20.64 5.06 27.16
N PHE A 49 20.18 6.23 27.63
CA PHE A 49 20.99 7.45 27.61
C PHE A 49 22.27 7.33 28.44
N ARG A 50 22.22 6.62 29.56
CA ARG A 50 23.43 6.31 30.35
C ARG A 50 24.40 5.42 29.58
N LYS A 51 23.90 4.42 28.85
CA LYS A 51 24.72 3.57 28.00
C LYS A 51 25.37 4.37 26.88
N LEU A 52 24.58 5.12 26.11
CA LEU A 52 25.04 5.97 25.00
C LEU A 52 26.06 7.02 25.46
N LYS A 53 25.82 7.67 26.60
CA LYS A 53 26.77 8.65 27.16
C LYS A 53 28.10 7.99 27.55
N ASN A 54 28.09 6.76 28.05
CA ASN A 54 29.33 6.08 28.41
C ASN A 54 30.10 5.58 27.17
N GLU A 55 29.38 5.19 26.11
CA GLU A 55 29.98 4.59 24.90
C GLU A 55 30.44 5.64 23.89
N LEU A 56 29.79 6.81 23.81
CA LEU A 56 29.98 7.76 22.70
C LEU A 56 30.53 9.13 23.11
N ASN A 57 30.57 9.46 24.42
CA ASN A 57 30.86 10.82 24.90
C ASN A 57 32.35 11.13 25.10
N GLU A 58 33.24 10.55 24.28
CA GLU A 58 34.69 10.79 24.40
C GLU A 58 35.09 12.26 24.11
N ASP A 59 34.29 12.99 23.31
CA ASP A 59 34.59 14.36 22.85
C ASP A 59 33.55 15.42 23.29
N GLU A 60 32.69 15.14 24.29
CA GLU A 60 31.57 16.01 24.69
C GLU A 60 30.61 16.41 23.54
N ILE A 61 30.54 15.58 22.49
CA ILE A 61 29.70 15.80 21.31
C ILE A 61 28.24 15.35 21.52
N LEU A 62 27.92 14.67 22.63
CA LEU A 62 26.58 14.14 22.90
C LEU A 62 26.02 14.68 24.22
N HIS A 63 24.97 15.48 24.12
CA HIS A 63 24.26 16.07 25.23
C HIS A 63 22.86 15.47 25.37
N PHE A 64 22.41 15.31 26.62
CA PHE A 64 21.05 14.91 26.92
C PHE A 64 20.37 15.99 27.76
N ALA A 65 19.16 16.36 27.38
CA ALA A 65 18.34 17.34 28.08
C ALA A 65 16.93 16.77 28.34
N VAL A 66 16.28 17.26 29.38
CA VAL A 66 14.84 17.08 29.62
C VAL A 66 14.20 18.46 29.60
N ALA A 67 13.12 18.62 28.82
CA ALA A 67 12.47 19.91 28.61
C ALA A 67 11.00 19.86 29.02
N GLU A 68 10.60 20.80 29.89
CA GLU A 68 9.22 20.92 30.36
C GLU A 68 8.40 21.77 29.38
N ALA A 69 7.50 21.12 28.63
CA ALA A 69 6.71 21.77 27.57
C ALA A 69 5.81 22.91 28.10
N ASP A 70 5.32 22.79 29.33
CA ASP A 70 4.45 23.79 29.98
C ASP A 70 5.16 25.13 30.19
N SER A 71 6.48 25.10 30.41
CA SER A 71 7.29 26.25 30.79
C SER A 71 8.09 26.87 29.62
N ILE A 72 8.01 26.29 28.43
CA ILE A 72 8.77 26.70 27.24
C ILE A 72 7.77 27.09 26.14
N VAL A 73 7.94 28.29 25.55
CA VAL A 73 7.00 28.83 24.56
C VAL A 73 7.15 28.06 23.24
N THR A 74 8.38 27.76 22.82
CA THR A 74 8.68 26.99 21.61
C THR A 74 8.11 25.56 21.63
N LEU A 75 7.81 25.02 22.82
CA LEU A 75 7.25 23.68 22.98
C LEU A 75 5.74 23.67 23.24
N GLN A 76 5.07 24.82 23.09
CA GLN A 76 3.61 24.91 23.16
C GLN A 76 2.88 23.82 22.34
N PRO A 77 3.31 23.46 21.12
CA PRO A 77 2.74 22.37 20.33
C PRO A 77 2.68 20.98 20.99
N PHE A 78 3.46 20.76 22.05
CA PHE A 78 3.56 19.46 22.71
C PHE A 78 2.79 19.41 24.03
N ARG A 79 2.13 20.51 24.43
CA ARG A 79 1.33 20.55 25.67
C ARG A 79 0.13 19.61 25.61
N ASP A 80 -0.31 19.13 26.77
CA ASP A 80 -1.48 18.26 26.95
C ASP A 80 -1.46 16.91 26.19
N LYS A 81 -0.31 16.51 25.64
CA LYS A 81 -0.11 15.20 25.00
C LYS A 81 0.47 14.18 25.99
N CYS A 82 -0.13 12.97 26.02
CA CYS A 82 0.27 11.88 26.93
C CYS A 82 1.40 10.99 26.39
N GLU A 83 1.94 11.29 25.21
CA GLU A 83 2.98 10.50 24.54
C GLU A 83 4.37 11.14 24.73
N PRO A 84 5.42 10.37 25.10
CA PRO A 84 6.76 10.91 25.24
C PRO A 84 7.34 11.32 23.87
N MET A 85 8.01 12.47 23.84
CA MET A 85 8.49 13.10 22.61
C MET A 85 9.99 13.40 22.70
N PHE A 86 10.78 12.85 21.76
CA PHE A 86 12.22 13.06 21.70
C PHE A 86 12.61 13.97 20.53
N LEU A 87 13.31 15.07 20.79
CA LEU A 87 13.82 16.00 19.78
C LEU A 87 15.34 15.87 19.67
N PHE A 88 15.86 16.07 18.46
CA PHE A 88 17.28 16.01 18.15
C PHE A 88 17.72 17.36 17.62
N SER A 89 18.61 18.03 18.35
CA SER A 89 19.17 19.32 17.99
C SER A 89 20.62 19.20 17.56
N LEU A 90 20.99 19.87 16.48
CA LEU A 90 22.36 19.99 15.99
C LEU A 90 22.61 21.43 15.54
N ASN A 91 23.63 22.09 16.10
CA ASN A 91 24.01 23.47 15.79
C ASN A 91 22.87 24.50 15.87
N GLY A 92 22.05 24.39 16.91
CA GLY A 92 20.95 25.32 17.15
C GLY A 92 19.68 25.06 16.35
N LYS A 93 19.61 23.97 15.59
CA LYS A 93 18.41 23.60 14.82
C LYS A 93 17.88 22.24 15.26
N ILE A 94 16.55 22.11 15.33
CA ILE A 94 15.91 20.81 15.49
C ILE A 94 15.88 20.11 14.14
N ILE A 95 16.52 18.94 14.05
CA ILE A 95 16.73 18.21 12.80
C ILE A 95 15.94 16.89 12.74
N ALA A 96 15.42 16.42 13.86
CA ALA A 96 14.57 15.23 13.93
C ALA A 96 13.68 15.24 15.18
N LYS A 97 12.54 14.54 15.09
CA LYS A 97 11.65 14.21 16.22
C LYS A 97 11.28 12.73 16.20
N ILE A 98 11.20 12.06 17.36
CA ILE A 98 10.78 10.65 17.51
C ILE A 98 9.71 10.55 18.58
N ARG A 99 8.52 10.08 18.19
CA ARG A 99 7.38 9.83 19.07
C ARG A 99 7.47 8.47 19.75
N GLY A 100 7.04 8.44 21.00
CA GLY A 100 7.01 7.23 21.81
C GLY A 100 8.38 6.84 22.36
N ALA A 101 8.38 6.01 23.41
CA ALA A 101 9.59 5.51 24.05
C ALA A 101 10.25 4.37 23.24
N ASN A 102 10.49 4.58 21.94
CA ASN A 102 11.11 3.60 21.05
C ASN A 102 12.64 3.59 21.20
N ALA A 103 13.13 2.90 22.23
CA ALA A 103 14.56 2.81 22.55
C ALA A 103 15.45 2.34 21.37
N PRO A 104 15.08 1.31 20.57
CA PRO A 104 15.86 0.91 19.39
C PRO A 104 16.00 2.02 18.34
N LEU A 105 14.91 2.74 18.04
CA LEU A 105 14.91 3.82 17.05
C LEU A 105 15.74 5.01 17.52
N ILE A 106 15.59 5.40 18.79
CA ILE A 106 16.39 6.45 19.43
C ILE A 106 17.88 6.07 19.40
N ASN A 107 18.23 4.84 19.78
CA ASN A 107 19.61 4.35 19.77
C ASN A 107 20.24 4.44 18.38
N ARG A 108 19.54 3.94 17.36
CA ARG A 108 20.01 3.98 15.96
C ARG A 108 20.22 5.42 15.48
N LYS A 109 19.27 6.32 15.77
CA LYS A 109 19.33 7.73 15.35
C LYS A 109 20.49 8.48 16.03
N VAL A 110 20.71 8.25 17.33
CA VAL A 110 21.84 8.85 18.06
C VAL A 110 23.17 8.38 17.49
N ILE A 111 23.34 7.07 17.27
CA ILE A 111 24.59 6.51 16.73
C ILE A 111 24.88 7.10 15.34
N GLY A 112 23.91 7.08 14.43
CA GLY A 112 24.10 7.61 13.08
C GLY A 112 24.48 9.10 13.06
N LEU A 113 23.77 9.95 13.81
CA LEU A 113 24.06 11.38 13.87
C LEU A 113 25.42 11.70 14.51
N ILE A 114 25.87 10.89 15.48
CA ILE A 114 27.18 11.04 16.10
C ILE A 114 28.31 10.60 15.15
N GLU A 115 28.13 9.50 14.42
CA GLU A 115 29.10 9.06 13.42
C GLU A 115 29.25 10.08 12.28
N GLU A 116 28.16 10.66 11.82
CA GLU A 116 28.18 11.77 10.86
C GLU A 116 28.94 12.98 11.41
N GLU A 117 28.64 13.43 12.63
CA GLU A 117 29.31 14.58 13.24
C GLU A 117 30.82 14.31 13.43
N ARG A 118 31.21 13.07 13.77
CA ARG A 118 32.63 12.68 13.85
C ARG A 118 33.33 12.76 12.50
N LYS A 119 32.71 12.27 11.42
CA LYS A 119 33.26 12.39 10.05
C LYS A 119 33.38 13.85 9.60
N VAL A 120 32.44 14.69 9.98
CA VAL A 120 32.49 16.14 9.71
C VAL A 120 33.63 16.81 10.49
N VAL A 121 33.80 16.49 11.77
CA VAL A 121 34.89 17.01 12.60
C VAL A 121 36.26 16.52 12.13
N ALA A 122 36.35 15.27 11.66
CA ALA A 122 37.56 14.69 11.08
C ALA A 122 37.91 15.26 9.69
N GLY A 123 37.01 16.05 9.08
CA GLY A 123 37.20 16.62 7.74
C GLY A 123 36.99 15.63 6.60
N GLU A 124 36.45 14.44 6.90
CA GLU A 124 36.18 13.36 5.94
C GLU A 124 34.86 13.58 5.19
N MET A 125 33.97 14.43 5.72
CA MET A 125 32.65 14.68 5.16
C MET A 125 32.30 16.17 5.24
N ALA A 126 31.75 16.72 4.15
CA ALA A 126 31.15 18.05 4.17
C ALA A 126 29.89 18.02 5.05
N ARG A 127 29.70 19.06 5.87
CA ARG A 127 28.55 19.12 6.79
C ARG A 127 27.24 19.08 6.00
N PRO A 128 26.33 18.11 6.28
CA PRO A 128 25.03 18.04 5.62
C PRO A 128 24.21 19.30 5.88
N GLN A 129 23.44 19.73 4.88
CA GLN A 129 22.53 20.86 5.02
C GLN A 129 21.24 20.36 5.69
N TYR A 130 21.18 20.40 7.02
CA TYR A 130 19.98 20.00 7.74
C TYR A 130 18.87 21.05 7.59
N VAL A 131 17.70 20.62 7.13
CA VAL A 131 16.46 21.41 7.15
C VAL A 131 15.93 21.42 8.58
N GLU A 132 15.63 22.60 9.09
CA GLU A 132 15.04 22.76 10.42
C GLU A 132 13.59 22.27 10.39
N ILE A 133 13.23 21.35 11.29
CA ILE A 133 11.86 20.87 11.42
C ILE A 133 11.08 21.91 12.23
N PRO A 134 10.03 22.52 11.66
CA PRO A 134 9.20 23.44 12.42
C PRO A 134 8.46 22.67 13.53
N LEU A 135 8.51 23.20 14.74
CA LEU A 135 7.74 22.69 15.87
C LEU A 135 6.35 23.33 15.78
N VAL A 136 5.45 22.74 15.01
CA VAL A 136 4.06 23.19 14.82
C VAL A 136 3.12 22.27 15.57
N ASP A 137 2.02 22.82 16.07
CA ASP A 137 0.97 22.04 16.72
C ASP A 137 0.23 21.17 15.70
N GLU A 138 0.45 19.86 15.76
CA GLU A 138 -0.29 18.90 14.93
C GLU A 138 -1.79 18.83 15.28
N SER A 139 -2.27 19.59 16.27
CA SER A 139 -3.71 19.80 16.48
C SER A 139 -4.28 21.00 15.70
N GLU A 140 -3.44 21.83 15.07
CA GLU A 140 -3.86 22.92 14.17
C GLU A 140 -3.55 22.65 12.69
N GLU A 141 -2.85 21.54 12.35
CA GLU A 141 -2.88 20.99 10.97
C GLU A 141 -4.26 20.38 10.61
N GLU A 142 -5.17 20.25 11.58
CA GLU A 142 -6.55 19.78 11.36
C GLU A 142 -7.59 20.90 11.17
N LEU A 143 -7.30 22.19 11.42
CA LEU A 143 -8.30 23.26 11.25
C LEU A 143 -7.64 24.61 10.91
N GLY A 144 -7.26 24.81 9.66
CA GLY A 144 -6.80 26.12 9.18
C GLY A 144 -6.64 26.19 7.66
N GLU A 145 -7.69 26.62 6.97
CA GLU A 145 -7.64 27.04 5.57
C GLU A 145 -6.53 28.09 5.38
N GLY A 146 -5.48 27.70 4.66
CA GLY A 146 -4.44 28.58 4.15
C GLY A 146 -3.97 28.02 2.83
N GLN A 147 -4.36 28.68 1.74
CA GLN A 147 -4.07 28.33 0.35
C GLN A 147 -2.58 28.06 0.11
N TYR A 148 -2.17 26.80 0.24
CA TYR A 148 -1.17 26.23 -0.63
C TYR A 148 -1.94 25.44 -1.68
N GLU A 149 -1.95 25.94 -2.91
CA GLU A 149 -2.34 25.17 -4.08
C GLU A 149 -1.34 24.00 -4.23
N SER A 150 -1.50 22.95 -3.43
CA SER A 150 -1.39 21.62 -3.99
C SER A 150 -2.53 21.52 -5.00
N VAL A 151 -2.24 21.17 -6.24
CA VAL A 151 -3.27 20.85 -7.23
C VAL A 151 -4.23 19.87 -6.56
N GLY A 152 -5.40 20.36 -6.16
CA GLY A 152 -6.33 19.63 -5.33
C GLY A 152 -6.92 18.52 -6.16
N GLU A 153 -6.39 17.30 -6.04
CA GLU A 153 -7.01 16.13 -6.63
C GLU A 153 -8.41 15.99 -6.02
N SER A 154 -9.44 16.35 -6.78
CA SER A 154 -10.82 16.14 -6.40
C SER A 154 -11.13 14.64 -6.53
N TYR A 155 -11.46 14.01 -5.41
CA TYR A 155 -11.91 12.62 -5.41
C TYR A 155 -13.42 12.52 -5.53
N ASN A 156 -13.88 11.50 -6.24
CA ASN A 156 -15.28 11.06 -6.21
C ASN A 156 -15.35 9.68 -5.57
N MET A 157 -16.41 9.41 -4.81
CA MET A 157 -16.70 8.08 -4.28
C MET A 157 -17.81 7.43 -5.10
N ALA A 158 -17.55 6.24 -5.64
CA ALA A 158 -18.57 5.46 -6.34
C ALA A 158 -18.89 4.18 -5.56
N ILE A 159 -20.17 3.84 -5.44
CA ILE A 159 -20.67 2.63 -4.79
C ILE A 159 -21.40 1.78 -5.84
N ILE A 160 -20.83 0.60 -6.13
CA ILE A 160 -21.48 -0.42 -6.94
C ILE A 160 -22.34 -1.30 -6.02
N LYS A 161 -23.63 -1.41 -6.35
CA LYS A 161 -24.65 -2.10 -5.55
C LYS A 161 -24.42 -3.61 -5.43
N PRO A 162 -24.95 -4.26 -4.37
CA PRO A 162 -24.69 -5.68 -4.14
C PRO A 162 -25.13 -6.64 -5.26
N ASP A 163 -26.24 -6.35 -5.93
CA ASP A 163 -26.74 -7.17 -7.04
C ASP A 163 -25.80 -7.12 -8.25
N ALA A 164 -25.25 -5.95 -8.55
CA ALA A 164 -24.26 -5.77 -9.61
C ALA A 164 -22.94 -6.46 -9.28
N VAL A 165 -22.51 -6.42 -8.02
CA VAL A 165 -21.33 -7.16 -7.55
C VAL A 165 -21.55 -8.66 -7.70
N LEU A 166 -22.68 -9.19 -7.22
CA LEU A 166 -23.05 -10.60 -7.30
C LEU A 166 -23.11 -11.11 -8.74
N ARG A 167 -23.66 -10.30 -9.66
CA ARG A 167 -23.72 -10.57 -11.11
C ARG A 167 -22.39 -10.31 -11.83
N ARG A 168 -21.31 -10.00 -11.10
CA ARG A 168 -19.98 -9.67 -11.63
C ARG A 168 -19.92 -8.47 -12.59
N LYS A 169 -20.97 -7.66 -12.64
CA LYS A 169 -21.02 -6.43 -13.46
C LYS A 169 -20.00 -5.39 -12.99
N HIS A 170 -19.57 -5.46 -11.74
CA HIS A 170 -18.55 -4.57 -11.17
C HIS A 170 -17.21 -4.58 -11.93
N ILE A 171 -16.87 -5.67 -12.64
CA ILE A 171 -15.66 -5.73 -13.47
C ILE A 171 -15.82 -4.82 -14.69
N GLU A 172 -16.90 -4.99 -15.45
CA GLU A 172 -17.23 -4.17 -16.62
C GLU A 172 -17.37 -2.69 -16.25
N ILE A 173 -17.99 -2.39 -15.11
CA ILE A 173 -18.15 -1.01 -14.61
C ILE A 173 -16.78 -0.37 -14.35
N LYS A 174 -15.87 -1.07 -13.67
CA LYS A 174 -14.51 -0.57 -13.41
C LYS A 174 -13.74 -0.31 -14.71
N GLU A 175 -13.81 -1.24 -15.67
CA GLU A 175 -13.17 -1.08 -16.98
C GLU A 175 -13.70 0.15 -17.74
N LYS A 176 -15.02 0.39 -17.70
CA LYS A 176 -15.65 1.56 -18.32
C LYS A 176 -15.21 2.87 -17.65
N ILE A 177 -15.14 2.91 -16.31
CA ILE A 177 -14.64 4.08 -15.56
C ILE A 177 -13.20 4.41 -15.97
N VAL A 178 -12.32 3.41 -15.99
CA VAL A 178 -10.91 3.59 -16.38
C VAL A 178 -10.78 4.03 -17.84
N LYS A 179 -11.58 3.44 -18.74
CA LYS A 179 -11.58 3.77 -20.17
C LYS A 179 -11.96 5.23 -20.44
N GLU A 180 -12.79 5.83 -19.60
CA GLU A 180 -13.18 7.25 -19.71
C GLU A 180 -12.09 8.21 -19.20
N GLY A 181 -11.01 7.67 -18.60
CA GLY A 181 -9.88 8.46 -18.11
C GLY A 181 -9.95 8.83 -16.62
N PHE A 182 -10.83 8.18 -15.85
CA PHE A 182 -10.80 8.25 -14.39
C PHE A 182 -9.81 7.23 -13.83
N ILE A 183 -9.05 7.62 -12.82
CA ILE A 183 -8.10 6.74 -12.13
C ILE A 183 -8.80 6.18 -10.88
N ILE A 184 -8.79 4.86 -10.69
CA ILE A 184 -9.26 4.24 -9.45
C ILE A 184 -8.10 4.23 -8.46
N GLU A 185 -8.17 5.11 -7.47
CA GLU A 185 -7.13 5.32 -6.45
C GLU A 185 -7.20 4.27 -5.33
N ALA A 186 -8.42 3.84 -5.00
CA ALA A 186 -8.65 2.75 -4.06
C ALA A 186 -9.94 2.01 -4.40
N LYS A 187 -9.99 0.74 -4.02
CA LYS A 187 -11.19 -0.09 -4.11
C LYS A 187 -11.26 -1.01 -2.90
N ASP A 188 -12.45 -1.28 -2.41
CA ASP A 188 -12.69 -2.38 -1.47
C ASP A 188 -14.12 -2.91 -1.62
N ASN A 189 -14.28 -4.21 -1.42
CA ASN A 189 -15.57 -4.86 -1.40
C ASN A 189 -15.98 -5.10 0.05
N MET A 190 -17.10 -4.53 0.47
CA MET A 190 -17.50 -4.55 1.87
C MET A 190 -19.01 -4.50 2.07
N PHE A 191 -19.44 -4.89 3.26
CA PHE A 191 -20.77 -4.57 3.76
C PHE A 191 -20.75 -3.14 4.29
N LEU A 192 -21.60 -2.29 3.74
CA LEU A 192 -21.66 -0.90 4.14
C LEU A 192 -22.40 -0.75 5.48
N PRO A 193 -21.83 -0.04 6.47
CA PRO A 193 -22.56 0.36 7.67
C PRO A 193 -23.80 1.18 7.32
N GLU A 194 -24.91 0.91 8.00
CA GLU A 194 -26.20 1.58 7.74
C GLU A 194 -26.09 3.11 7.80
N LEU A 195 -25.33 3.65 8.75
CA LEU A 195 -25.09 5.09 8.88
C LEU A 195 -24.47 5.70 7.62
N LEU A 196 -23.50 5.02 7.00
CA LEU A 196 -22.84 5.49 5.79
C LEU A 196 -23.74 5.38 4.57
N VAL A 197 -24.55 4.32 4.48
CA VAL A 197 -25.55 4.21 3.41
C VAL A 197 -26.53 5.37 3.49
N ARG A 198 -27.04 5.69 4.68
CA ARG A 198 -27.97 6.81 4.87
C ARG A 198 -27.32 8.17 4.56
N GLU A 199 -26.05 8.35 4.88
CA GLU A 199 -25.30 9.57 4.57
C GLU A 199 -25.08 9.75 3.06
N PHE A 200 -24.62 8.69 2.39
CA PHE A 200 -24.39 8.67 0.94
C PHE A 200 -25.70 8.90 0.17
N TYR A 201 -26.77 8.17 0.53
CA TYR A 201 -28.07 8.27 -0.13
C TYR A 201 -29.03 9.28 0.53
N SER A 202 -28.50 10.25 1.29
CA SER A 202 -29.30 11.26 2.00
C SER A 202 -30.22 12.06 1.07
N ARG A 203 -29.85 12.25 -0.19
CA ARG A 203 -30.67 12.92 -1.22
C ARG A 203 -31.97 12.16 -1.53
N ASN A 204 -32.02 10.86 -1.23
CA ASN A 204 -33.14 9.97 -1.51
C ASN A 204 -33.91 9.58 -0.24
N ALA A 205 -33.58 10.17 0.91
CA ALA A 205 -34.15 9.78 2.21
C ALA A 205 -35.67 9.96 2.32
N ASP A 206 -36.27 10.85 1.51
CA ASP A 206 -37.71 11.10 1.48
C ASP A 206 -38.50 10.07 0.64
N GLN A 207 -37.82 9.14 -0.04
CA GLN A 207 -38.48 8.11 -0.85
C GLN A 207 -39.17 7.07 0.05
N PRO A 208 -40.39 6.60 -0.31
CA PRO A 208 -41.16 5.69 0.53
C PRO A 208 -40.54 4.29 0.67
N ASP A 209 -39.70 3.88 -0.28
CA ASP A 209 -38.96 2.62 -0.31
C ASP A 209 -37.52 2.73 0.22
N PHE A 210 -37.14 3.89 0.77
CA PHE A 210 -35.77 4.14 1.23
C PHE A 210 -35.30 3.15 2.31
N GLU A 211 -36.18 2.76 3.23
CA GLU A 211 -35.85 1.80 4.29
C GLU A 211 -35.57 0.39 3.72
N ASP A 212 -36.38 -0.05 2.76
CA ASP A 212 -36.18 -1.32 2.06
C ASP A 212 -34.87 -1.29 1.26
N PHE A 213 -34.57 -0.15 0.63
CA PHE A 213 -33.30 0.07 -0.08
C PHE A 213 -32.09 0.04 0.85
N VAL A 214 -32.15 0.72 2.00
CA VAL A 214 -31.08 0.69 3.01
C VAL A 214 -30.85 -0.74 3.51
N SER A 215 -31.92 -1.48 3.79
CA SER A 215 -31.83 -2.90 4.17
C SER A 215 -31.19 -3.73 3.05
N PHE A 216 -31.55 -3.49 1.80
CA PHE A 216 -30.97 -4.19 0.64
C PHE A 216 -29.46 -3.94 0.52
N VAL A 217 -29.02 -2.66 0.53
CA VAL A 217 -27.61 -2.31 0.37
C VAL A 217 -26.75 -2.81 1.53
N THR A 218 -27.25 -2.70 2.77
CA THR A 218 -26.51 -3.16 3.97
C THR A 218 -26.44 -4.68 4.09
N SER A 219 -27.39 -5.42 3.51
CA SER A 219 -27.42 -6.89 3.55
C SER A 219 -26.45 -7.56 2.58
N GLY A 220 -25.90 -6.82 1.62
CA GLY A 220 -25.10 -7.37 0.54
C GLY A 220 -23.69 -6.78 0.44
N LEU A 221 -22.85 -7.41 -0.38
CA LEU A 221 -21.48 -6.98 -0.62
C LEU A 221 -21.45 -5.89 -1.71
N SER A 222 -21.18 -4.64 -1.32
CA SER A 222 -20.99 -3.53 -2.26
C SER A 222 -19.51 -3.37 -2.62
N CYS A 223 -19.22 -2.82 -3.80
CA CYS A 223 -17.87 -2.42 -4.19
C CYS A 223 -17.76 -0.90 -4.13
N VAL A 224 -16.89 -0.40 -3.24
CA VAL A 224 -16.63 1.03 -3.07
C VAL A 224 -15.36 1.40 -3.83
N LEU A 225 -15.41 2.45 -4.62
CA LEU A 225 -14.31 2.97 -5.41
C LEU A 225 -14.03 4.42 -5.02
N ILE A 226 -12.74 4.74 -4.81
CA ILE A 226 -12.26 6.13 -4.78
C ILE A 226 -11.67 6.40 -6.16
N THR A 227 -12.16 7.45 -6.82
CA THR A 227 -11.71 7.83 -8.15
C THR A 227 -11.20 9.26 -8.18
N SER A 228 -10.16 9.52 -8.96
CA SER A 228 -9.63 10.84 -9.27
C SER A 228 -9.71 11.10 -10.78
N GLN A 229 -9.62 12.36 -11.19
CA GLN A 229 -9.43 12.70 -12.60
C GLN A 229 -7.97 12.47 -12.98
N GLY A 230 -7.71 11.72 -14.06
CA GLY A 230 -6.36 11.56 -14.57
C GLY A 230 -5.78 12.89 -15.08
N GLU A 231 -4.50 13.14 -14.78
CA GLU A 231 -3.78 14.27 -15.36
C GLU A 231 -3.71 14.12 -16.89
N GLU A 232 -3.96 15.20 -17.63
CA GLU A 232 -3.76 15.21 -19.08
C GLU A 232 -2.26 15.00 -19.36
N GLU A 233 -1.89 13.87 -19.96
CA GLU A 233 -0.64 13.82 -20.71
C GLU A 233 -0.76 14.84 -21.84
N GLU A 234 -0.01 15.94 -21.73
CA GLU A 234 0.24 16.83 -22.87
C GLU A 234 0.89 16.00 -23.97
N VAL A 235 0.08 15.53 -24.92
CA VAL A 235 0.58 15.00 -26.18
C VAL A 235 1.20 16.18 -26.92
N ILE A 236 2.51 16.37 -26.75
CA ILE A 236 3.31 17.15 -27.69
C ILE A 236 3.23 16.39 -29.01
N GLN A 237 2.31 16.81 -29.88
CA GLN A 237 2.37 16.41 -31.27
C GLN A 237 3.64 17.06 -31.84
N GLU A 238 4.68 16.26 -32.05
CA GLU A 238 5.74 16.64 -32.97
C GLU A 238 5.08 16.89 -34.32
N GLU A 239 4.87 18.17 -34.66
CA GLU A 239 4.56 18.56 -36.02
C GLU A 239 5.74 18.12 -36.89
N THR A 240 5.56 17.00 -37.60
CA THR A 240 6.36 16.66 -38.76
C THR A 240 6.30 17.82 -39.74
N LEU A 241 7.41 18.57 -39.82
CA LEU A 241 7.67 19.57 -40.85
C LEU A 241 7.46 18.92 -42.23
N PRO A 242 6.60 19.49 -43.10
CA PRO A 242 6.54 19.06 -44.49
C PRO A 242 7.84 19.50 -45.18
N GLN A 243 8.55 18.55 -45.79
CA GLN A 243 9.57 18.87 -46.79
C GLN A 243 8.90 19.57 -47.98
N SER A 244 9.33 20.79 -48.29
CA SER A 244 9.04 21.45 -49.57
C SER A 244 10.33 21.72 -50.32
N ASP A 245 10.47 21.05 -51.46
CA ASP A 245 11.42 21.38 -52.52
C ASP A 245 11.03 22.69 -53.24
N ALA A 246 12.05 23.29 -53.88
CA ALA A 246 12.04 24.29 -54.96
C ALA A 246 12.14 25.80 -54.61
N GLU A 247 13.36 26.31 -54.84
CA GLU A 247 13.76 27.50 -55.63
C GLU A 247 12.68 28.56 -55.98
N ASP A 248 12.91 29.83 -55.59
CA ASP A 248 13.21 30.95 -56.51
C ASP A 248 13.31 32.32 -55.77
N GLU A 249 14.24 33.16 -56.23
CA GLU A 249 14.50 34.54 -55.81
C GLU A 249 13.50 35.54 -56.42
N GLU A 250 13.07 36.58 -55.66
CA GLU A 250 13.21 38.02 -56.01
C GLU A 250 12.32 39.00 -55.18
N SER A 251 12.99 40.00 -54.60
CA SER A 251 12.65 41.42 -54.32
C SER A 251 11.27 41.95 -53.83
N PHE A 252 11.36 42.67 -52.69
CA PHE A 252 10.76 44.00 -52.32
C PHE A 252 9.24 44.28 -52.39
N GLU A 253 8.61 44.57 -51.24
CA GLU A 253 7.97 45.86 -50.82
C GLU A 253 7.04 45.67 -49.60
N TYR A 254 7.10 46.59 -48.63
CA TYR A 254 6.05 46.83 -47.60
C TYR A 254 5.32 48.12 -48.00
N PRO A 255 3.99 48.28 -47.81
CA PRO A 255 3.47 48.55 -46.46
C PRO A 255 2.01 48.13 -46.14
N GLU A 256 1.74 48.13 -44.82
CA GLU A 256 0.49 48.46 -44.11
C GLU A 256 -0.83 47.73 -44.46
N GLU A 257 -1.31 46.89 -43.53
CA GLU A 257 -2.56 47.13 -42.78
C GLU A 257 -2.75 46.07 -41.68
N THR A 258 -2.86 46.53 -40.43
CA THR A 258 -3.03 45.70 -39.23
C THR A 258 -4.44 45.11 -39.16
N HIS A 259 -4.62 43.91 -39.70
CA HIS A 259 -5.73 43.04 -39.32
C HIS A 259 -5.37 42.30 -38.03
N VAL A 260 -5.98 42.72 -36.91
CA VAL A 260 -6.01 41.96 -35.66
C VAL A 260 -6.74 40.64 -35.92
N LYS A 261 -5.98 39.55 -36.13
CA LYS A 261 -6.51 38.19 -36.13
C LYS A 261 -6.72 37.77 -34.67
N PHE A 262 -7.98 37.55 -34.33
CA PHE A 262 -8.39 36.86 -33.11
C PHE A 262 -7.64 35.53 -33.01
N ALA A 263 -6.97 35.29 -31.88
CA ALA A 263 -6.50 33.96 -31.53
C ALA A 263 -7.71 33.00 -31.49
N PRO A 264 -7.60 31.75 -31.98
CA PRO A 264 -8.67 30.79 -31.83
C PRO A 264 -8.83 30.51 -30.33
N MET A 265 -10.01 30.82 -29.79
CA MET A 265 -10.43 30.34 -28.49
C MET A 265 -10.43 28.81 -28.54
N VAL A 266 -9.46 28.20 -27.88
CA VAL A 266 -9.50 26.78 -27.53
C VAL A 266 -10.70 26.60 -26.61
N SER A 267 -11.78 25.98 -27.11
CA SER A 267 -12.85 25.52 -26.25
C SER A 267 -12.30 24.35 -25.43
N LYS A 268 -12.04 24.59 -24.14
CA LYS A 268 -11.94 23.48 -23.18
C LYS A 268 -13.24 22.70 -23.29
N LYS A 269 -13.22 21.52 -23.92
CA LYS A 269 -14.31 20.56 -23.83
C LYS A 269 -14.45 20.24 -22.35
N LYS A 270 -15.49 20.77 -21.71
CA LYS A 270 -15.82 20.45 -20.32
C LYS A 270 -16.06 18.95 -20.28
N ARG A 271 -15.14 18.18 -19.69
CA ARG A 271 -15.33 16.74 -19.47
C ARG A 271 -16.60 16.57 -18.64
N ASP A 272 -17.42 15.61 -19.03
CA ASP A 272 -18.62 15.25 -18.30
C ASP A 272 -18.23 14.70 -16.91
N SER A 273 -19.06 14.92 -15.89
CA SER A 273 -18.82 14.34 -14.57
C SER A 273 -18.88 12.82 -14.63
N LEU A 274 -18.29 12.12 -13.65
CA LEU A 274 -18.39 10.66 -13.57
C LEU A 274 -19.86 10.20 -13.53
N GLN A 275 -20.72 10.98 -12.85
CA GLN A 275 -22.17 10.77 -12.81
C GLN A 275 -22.80 10.87 -14.21
N ASP A 276 -22.52 11.94 -14.96
CA ASP A 276 -23.03 12.14 -16.32
C ASP A 276 -22.61 10.99 -17.26
N TYR A 277 -21.38 10.47 -17.09
CA TYR A 277 -20.90 9.32 -17.85
C TYR A 277 -21.68 8.04 -17.53
N LEU A 278 -21.88 7.73 -16.24
CA LEU A 278 -22.61 6.54 -15.82
C LEU A 278 -24.07 6.56 -16.28
N GLU A 279 -24.70 7.73 -16.26
CA GLU A 279 -26.06 7.91 -16.77
C GLU A 279 -26.15 7.66 -18.28
N ARG A 280 -25.20 8.19 -19.08
CA ARG A 280 -25.14 7.95 -20.53
C ARG A 280 -24.91 6.49 -20.90
N GLN A 281 -24.17 5.76 -20.08
CA GLN A 281 -23.90 4.34 -20.29
C GLN A 281 -25.01 3.42 -19.74
N HIS A 282 -26.09 3.99 -19.16
CA HIS A 282 -27.15 3.24 -18.47
C HIS A 282 -26.61 2.34 -17.33
N ILE A 283 -25.58 2.80 -16.63
CA ILE A 283 -24.94 2.06 -15.52
C ILE A 283 -25.41 2.58 -14.16
N SER A 284 -26.07 3.74 -14.11
CA SER A 284 -26.59 4.36 -12.88
C SER A 284 -27.54 3.46 -12.09
N GLU A 285 -28.17 2.45 -12.72
CA GLU A 285 -28.94 1.45 -12.00
C GLU A 285 -28.06 0.60 -11.05
N PHE A 286 -26.79 0.37 -11.39
CA PHE A 286 -25.85 -0.49 -10.68
C PHE A 286 -24.77 0.24 -9.87
N CYS A 287 -24.51 1.51 -10.17
CA CYS A 287 -23.40 2.29 -9.59
C CYS A 287 -23.84 3.74 -9.36
N ASP A 288 -23.77 4.17 -8.10
CA ASP A 288 -24.08 5.55 -7.68
C ASP A 288 -22.78 6.28 -7.29
N VAL A 289 -22.74 7.60 -7.47
CA VAL A 289 -21.56 8.44 -7.21
C VAL A 289 -21.91 9.59 -6.28
N GLU A 290 -21.01 9.87 -5.33
CA GLU A 290 -21.01 11.10 -4.54
C GLU A 290 -19.76 11.92 -4.92
N ASP A 291 -20.00 13.20 -5.23
CA ASP A 291 -19.04 14.18 -5.72
C ASP A 291 -18.87 15.36 -4.75
N ASP A 292 -19.68 15.43 -3.68
CA ASP A 292 -19.50 16.42 -2.62
C ASP A 292 -18.19 16.17 -1.85
N ALA A 293 -17.23 17.08 -2.00
CA ALA A 293 -15.88 16.93 -1.46
C ALA A 293 -15.86 16.73 0.08
N SER A 294 -16.78 17.34 0.83
CA SER A 294 -16.83 17.22 2.28
C SER A 294 -17.29 15.83 2.70
N LYS A 295 -18.39 15.35 2.11
CA LYS A 295 -18.89 13.99 2.34
C LYS A 295 -17.90 12.93 1.87
N VAL A 296 -17.34 13.09 0.68
CA VAL A 296 -16.35 12.15 0.14
C VAL A 296 -15.15 12.06 1.08
N SER A 297 -14.61 13.19 1.55
CA SER A 297 -13.49 13.20 2.49
C SER A 297 -13.81 12.46 3.80
N GLN A 298 -14.98 12.72 4.39
CA GLN A 298 -15.43 12.04 5.62
C GLN A 298 -15.61 10.53 5.40
N MET A 299 -16.21 10.12 4.28
CA MET A 299 -16.41 8.71 3.97
C MET A 299 -15.10 8.00 3.67
N ILE A 300 -14.13 8.67 3.02
CA ILE A 300 -12.78 8.14 2.83
C ILE A 300 -12.11 7.87 4.17
N ASP A 301 -12.22 8.79 5.14
CA ASP A 301 -11.59 8.61 6.46
C ASP A 301 -12.19 7.44 7.25
N ILE A 302 -13.49 7.16 7.05
CA ILE A 302 -14.17 6.05 7.72
C ILE A 302 -13.90 4.71 7.02
N LEU A 303 -13.99 4.67 5.68
CA LEU A 303 -13.90 3.44 4.90
C LEU A 303 -12.46 3.03 4.57
N PHE A 304 -11.58 4.02 4.42
CA PHE A 304 -10.18 3.86 4.05
C PHE A 304 -9.29 4.75 4.96
N PRO A 305 -9.24 4.50 6.27
CA PRO A 305 -8.54 5.36 7.25
C PRO A 305 -7.06 5.56 6.92
N ASP A 306 -6.43 4.57 6.30
CA ASP A 306 -5.02 4.64 5.91
C ASP A 306 -4.82 5.30 4.53
N PHE A 307 -5.86 5.61 3.75
CA PHE A 307 -5.74 6.11 2.38
C PHE A 307 -4.91 7.40 2.30
N LYS A 308 -5.28 8.41 3.10
CA LYS A 308 -4.55 9.68 3.16
C LYS A 308 -3.14 9.50 3.72
N THR A 309 -2.95 8.58 4.68
CA THR A 309 -1.62 8.27 5.27
C THR A 309 -0.70 7.56 4.28
N MET A 310 -1.22 6.59 3.52
CA MET A 310 -0.45 5.88 2.48
C MET A 310 -0.07 6.81 1.34
N LYS A 311 -0.99 7.71 0.95
CA LYS A 311 -0.74 8.71 -0.09
C LYS A 311 0.25 9.78 0.36
N SER A 312 0.13 10.29 1.59
CA SER A 312 1.06 11.29 2.15
C SER A 312 2.47 10.75 2.39
N LYS A 313 2.61 9.49 2.84
CA LYS A 313 3.92 8.82 3.02
C LYS A 313 4.49 8.22 1.72
N ASN A 314 3.85 8.51 0.58
CA ASN A 314 4.16 7.95 -0.74
C ASN A 314 4.57 6.46 -0.70
N ILE A 315 3.80 5.65 0.04
CA ILE A 315 4.07 4.23 0.16
C ILE A 315 3.67 3.58 -1.16
N GLN A 316 4.64 3.00 -1.86
CA GLN A 316 4.46 2.44 -3.18
C GLN A 316 4.87 0.97 -3.19
N ARG A 317 4.29 0.22 -4.13
CA ARG A 317 4.77 -1.11 -4.48
C ARG A 317 5.65 -1.02 -5.72
N THR A 318 6.64 -1.89 -5.81
CA THR A 318 7.43 -2.06 -7.04
C THR A 318 7.67 -3.53 -7.30
N LEU A 319 7.63 -3.92 -8.58
CA LEU A 319 8.11 -5.22 -9.00
C LEU A 319 9.63 -5.18 -8.99
N ALA A 320 10.25 -6.13 -8.32
CA ALA A 320 11.67 -6.40 -8.39
C ALA A 320 11.87 -7.80 -8.97
N LEU A 321 12.73 -7.94 -9.97
CA LEU A 321 13.03 -9.23 -10.57
C LEU A 321 14.54 -9.47 -10.52
N LEU A 322 14.94 -10.56 -9.90
CA LEU A 322 16.30 -11.08 -9.95
C LEU A 322 16.39 -11.98 -11.19
N ARG A 323 17.25 -11.61 -12.13
CA ARG A 323 17.51 -12.41 -13.33
C ARG A 323 18.21 -13.73 -12.96
N PRO A 324 18.19 -14.74 -13.86
CA PRO A 324 18.71 -16.06 -13.54
C PRO A 324 20.16 -16.08 -13.04
N ASP A 325 21.02 -15.16 -13.53
CA ASP A 325 22.44 -15.07 -13.17
C ASP A 325 22.71 -14.83 -11.67
N VAL A 326 21.79 -14.17 -10.95
CA VAL A 326 21.93 -13.87 -9.52
C VAL A 326 21.19 -14.88 -8.64
N TYR A 327 20.13 -15.48 -9.18
CA TYR A 327 19.27 -16.39 -8.45
C TYR A 327 20.02 -17.61 -7.89
N GLU A 328 20.96 -18.18 -8.65
CA GLU A 328 21.60 -19.45 -8.28
C GLU A 328 22.62 -19.34 -7.14
N GLU A 329 23.34 -18.22 -7.02
CA GLU A 329 24.48 -18.12 -6.09
C GLU A 329 24.30 -17.07 -4.98
N SER A 330 23.51 -16.01 -5.20
CA SER A 330 23.53 -14.81 -4.35
C SER A 330 22.16 -14.35 -3.85
N LYS A 331 21.09 -15.11 -4.12
CA LYS A 331 19.70 -14.76 -3.75
C LYS A 331 19.55 -14.34 -2.29
N ASP A 332 20.00 -15.15 -1.34
CA ASP A 332 19.77 -14.89 0.08
C ASP A 332 20.49 -13.62 0.55
N ASN A 333 21.66 -13.31 -0.03
CA ASN A 333 22.38 -12.07 0.24
C ASN A 333 21.58 -10.86 -0.25
N VAL A 334 21.04 -10.93 -1.45
CA VAL A 334 20.18 -9.86 -2.01
C VAL A 334 18.93 -9.65 -1.16
N LEU A 335 18.25 -10.74 -0.74
CA LEU A 335 17.06 -10.65 0.11
C LEU A 335 17.37 -9.99 1.45
N ASN A 336 18.52 -10.28 2.04
CA ASN A 336 18.98 -9.64 3.28
C ASN A 336 19.26 -8.14 3.05
N ILE A 337 19.88 -7.76 1.93
CA ILE A 337 20.11 -6.34 1.60
C ILE A 337 18.77 -5.62 1.45
N ILE A 338 17.82 -6.18 0.68
CA ILE A 338 16.47 -5.61 0.49
C ILE A 338 15.80 -5.34 1.85
N GLN A 339 15.86 -6.29 2.78
CA GLN A 339 15.29 -6.13 4.11
C GLN A 339 16.03 -5.06 4.95
N ASN A 340 17.36 -5.02 4.89
CA ASN A 340 18.18 -4.05 5.61
C ASN A 340 17.95 -2.61 5.11
N GLU A 341 17.68 -2.44 3.81
CA GLU A 341 17.32 -1.19 3.16
C GLU A 341 15.88 -0.72 3.47
N GLY A 342 15.16 -1.48 4.29
CA GLY A 342 13.84 -1.14 4.80
C GLY A 342 12.68 -1.50 3.87
N PHE A 343 12.90 -2.32 2.84
CA PHE A 343 11.80 -2.87 2.07
C PHE A 343 11.09 -3.99 2.83
N THR A 344 9.77 -3.98 2.78
CA THR A 344 8.93 -5.12 3.14
C THR A 344 8.67 -5.95 1.89
N ILE A 345 9.08 -7.22 1.89
CA ILE A 345 8.77 -8.14 0.80
C ILE A 345 7.33 -8.63 0.99
N LEU A 346 6.42 -8.16 0.14
CA LEU A 346 5.02 -8.57 0.17
C LEU A 346 4.84 -9.94 -0.47
N LEU A 347 5.40 -10.12 -1.67
CA LEU A 347 5.29 -11.34 -2.46
C LEU A 347 6.66 -11.76 -2.97
N GLN A 348 6.87 -13.07 -3.13
CA GLN A 348 8.05 -13.62 -3.78
C GLN A 348 7.75 -14.96 -4.45
N ARG A 349 8.32 -15.22 -5.62
CA ARG A 349 8.17 -16.49 -6.35
C ARG A 349 9.31 -16.73 -7.33
N GLN A 350 9.73 -17.99 -7.44
CA GLN A 350 10.54 -18.47 -8.56
C GLN A 350 9.63 -18.79 -9.76
N MET A 351 9.97 -18.28 -10.93
CA MET A 351 9.20 -18.50 -12.16
C MET A 351 10.10 -18.56 -13.40
N SER A 352 9.67 -19.33 -14.39
CA SER A 352 10.21 -19.28 -15.74
C SER A 352 9.39 -18.28 -16.54
N LEU A 353 10.06 -17.33 -17.18
CA LEU A 353 9.37 -16.28 -17.93
C LEU A 353 8.87 -16.82 -19.27
N SER A 354 7.69 -16.36 -19.69
CA SER A 354 7.26 -16.45 -21.08
C SER A 354 8.09 -15.52 -21.97
N GLU A 355 8.03 -15.71 -23.29
CA GLU A 355 8.74 -14.82 -24.22
C GLU A 355 8.23 -13.37 -24.12
N GLU A 356 6.93 -13.17 -23.91
CA GLU A 356 6.31 -11.85 -23.75
C GLU A 356 6.76 -11.17 -22.46
N GLU A 357 6.78 -11.90 -21.34
CA GLU A 357 7.27 -11.42 -20.04
C GLU A 357 8.76 -11.06 -20.12
N ALA A 358 9.57 -11.93 -20.75
CA ALA A 358 11.00 -11.70 -20.93
C ALA A 358 11.28 -10.45 -21.77
N ARG A 359 10.52 -10.23 -22.85
CA ARG A 359 10.63 -9.02 -23.69
C ARG A 359 10.28 -7.76 -22.92
N THR A 360 9.25 -7.82 -22.08
CA THR A 360 8.82 -6.69 -21.25
C THR A 360 9.93 -6.25 -20.29
N VAL A 361 10.53 -7.18 -19.55
CA VAL A 361 11.58 -6.87 -18.56
C VAL A 361 12.96 -6.60 -19.18
N CYS A 362 13.15 -6.93 -20.46
CA CYS A 362 14.39 -6.69 -21.21
C CYS A 362 14.26 -5.57 -22.24
N LYS A 363 13.13 -4.84 -22.29
CA LYS A 363 12.82 -3.83 -23.32
C LYS A 363 13.93 -2.80 -23.53
N ASN A 364 14.65 -2.44 -22.47
CA ASN A 364 15.77 -1.50 -22.52
C ASN A 364 16.93 -1.95 -23.44
N TYR A 365 17.01 -3.24 -23.78
CA TYR A 365 18.08 -3.83 -24.59
C TYR A 365 17.59 -4.29 -25.97
N GLU A 366 16.40 -3.88 -26.41
CA GLU A 366 15.78 -4.38 -27.64
C GLU A 366 16.62 -4.14 -28.91
N ASN A 367 17.44 -3.08 -28.91
CA ASN A 367 18.33 -2.73 -30.02
C ASN A 367 19.72 -3.39 -29.94
N GLU A 368 20.00 -4.19 -28.91
CA GLU A 368 21.30 -4.83 -28.70
C GLU A 368 21.44 -6.12 -29.53
N GLU A 369 22.63 -6.40 -30.07
CA GLU A 369 22.88 -7.59 -30.90
C GLU A 369 22.65 -8.91 -30.14
N TYR A 370 22.79 -8.88 -28.81
CA TYR A 370 22.59 -10.03 -27.93
C TYR A 370 21.14 -10.17 -27.43
N PHE A 371 20.22 -9.27 -27.79
CA PHE A 371 18.85 -9.24 -27.26
C PHE A 371 18.12 -10.59 -27.39
N ASN A 372 18.13 -11.19 -28.58
CA ASN A 372 17.47 -12.48 -28.81
C ASN A 372 18.09 -13.62 -27.97
N LYS A 373 19.41 -13.58 -27.74
CA LYS A 373 20.09 -14.55 -26.87
C LYS A 373 19.72 -14.33 -25.41
N LEU A 374 19.58 -13.07 -24.98
CA LEU A 374 19.12 -12.71 -23.65
C LEU A 374 17.69 -13.21 -23.40
N ILE A 375 16.76 -12.98 -24.33
CA ILE A 375 15.39 -13.49 -24.20
C ILE A 375 15.38 -15.02 -24.07
N ALA A 376 16.11 -15.73 -24.93
CA ALA A 376 16.20 -17.19 -24.85
C ALA A 376 16.78 -17.67 -23.50
N PHE A 377 17.76 -16.94 -22.95
CA PHE A 377 18.34 -17.21 -21.64
C PHE A 377 17.34 -16.99 -20.50
N MET A 378 16.59 -15.89 -20.52
CA MET A 378 15.55 -15.57 -19.53
C MET A 378 14.40 -16.59 -19.52
N CYS A 379 14.03 -17.12 -20.69
CA CYS A 379 12.97 -18.14 -20.79
C CYS A 379 13.44 -19.54 -20.37
N SER A 380 14.72 -19.85 -20.58
CA SER A 380 15.28 -21.18 -20.28
C SER A 380 15.62 -21.37 -18.80
N ASN A 381 15.89 -20.28 -18.08
CA ASN A 381 16.35 -20.33 -16.68
C ASN A 381 15.36 -19.62 -15.75
N PRO A 382 15.21 -20.10 -14.50
CA PRO A 382 14.26 -19.51 -13.57
C PRO A 382 14.73 -18.13 -13.09
N SER A 383 13.81 -17.17 -13.09
CA SER A 383 13.97 -15.86 -12.46
C SER A 383 13.27 -15.84 -11.10
N TYR A 384 13.62 -14.86 -10.25
CA TYR A 384 12.99 -14.68 -8.95
C TYR A 384 12.31 -13.31 -8.87
N ALA A 385 10.98 -13.33 -8.90
CA ALA A 385 10.16 -12.12 -8.82
C ALA A 385 9.81 -11.82 -7.36
N LEU A 386 9.79 -10.54 -7.02
CA LEU A 386 9.51 -9.96 -5.71
C LEU A 386 8.56 -8.78 -5.87
N VAL A 387 7.63 -8.61 -4.93
CA VAL A 387 6.87 -7.36 -4.77
C VAL A 387 7.34 -6.68 -3.49
N LEU A 388 7.93 -5.50 -3.64
CA LEU A 388 8.52 -4.75 -2.54
C LEU A 388 7.62 -3.58 -2.15
N LEU A 389 7.55 -3.30 -0.84
CA LEU A 389 6.78 -2.20 -0.26
C LEU A 389 7.68 -1.33 0.62
N ARG A 390 7.63 -0.02 0.38
CA ARG A 390 8.41 1.04 1.03
C ARG A 390 7.84 2.40 0.61
N GLU A 391 8.19 3.44 1.36
CA GLU A 391 8.09 4.82 0.89
C GLU A 391 9.03 5.04 -0.32
N ASN A 392 8.51 5.64 -1.40
CA ASN A 392 9.23 5.85 -2.66
C ASN A 392 9.88 4.57 -3.21
N SER A 393 9.18 3.43 -3.14
CA SER A 393 9.74 2.11 -3.51
C SER A 393 10.36 2.08 -4.89
N VAL A 394 9.69 2.66 -5.89
CA VAL A 394 10.12 2.59 -7.28
C VAL A 394 11.45 3.32 -7.47
N GLU A 395 11.55 4.56 -6.98
CA GLU A 395 12.76 5.38 -7.09
C GLU A 395 13.91 4.78 -6.27
N TYR A 396 13.64 4.35 -5.04
CA TYR A 396 14.66 3.81 -4.15
C TYR A 396 15.19 2.47 -4.66
N TRP A 397 14.32 1.60 -5.18
CA TRP A 397 14.75 0.32 -5.77
C TRP A 397 15.65 0.55 -6.99
N LYS A 398 15.30 1.51 -7.87
CA LYS A 398 16.17 1.89 -8.99
C LYS A 398 17.53 2.41 -8.55
N GLN A 399 17.57 3.26 -7.52
CA GLN A 399 18.81 3.77 -6.97
C GLN A 399 19.68 2.62 -6.43
N LEU A 400 19.08 1.70 -5.68
CA LEU A 400 19.79 0.56 -5.10
C LEU A 400 20.30 -0.42 -6.17
N MET A 401 19.53 -0.65 -7.24
CA MET A 401 19.95 -1.48 -8.37
C MET A 401 21.14 -0.89 -9.12
N GLY A 402 21.17 0.43 -9.32
CA GLY A 402 22.20 1.12 -10.09
C GLY A 402 21.98 1.09 -11.61
N PRO A 403 23.03 1.42 -12.39
CA PRO A 403 22.96 1.62 -13.85
C PRO A 403 22.47 0.41 -14.65
N LYS A 404 22.12 0.64 -15.92
CA LYS A 404 21.55 -0.40 -16.80
C LYS A 404 22.57 -1.44 -17.20
N THR A 405 23.84 -1.07 -17.31
CA THR A 405 24.91 -2.00 -17.66
C THR A 405 25.90 -2.16 -16.51
N VAL A 406 26.55 -3.31 -16.48
CA VAL A 406 27.61 -3.62 -15.50
C VAL A 406 28.78 -2.64 -15.63
N GLU A 407 29.11 -2.23 -16.86
CA GLU A 407 30.21 -1.31 -17.16
C GLU A 407 29.95 0.09 -16.60
N GLU A 408 28.72 0.59 -16.77
CA GLU A 408 28.29 1.85 -16.16
C GLU A 408 28.29 1.75 -14.64
N ALA A 409 27.82 0.64 -14.08
CA ALA A 409 27.80 0.41 -12.63
C ALA A 409 29.21 0.50 -12.03
N TYR A 410 30.21 -0.19 -12.61
CA TYR A 410 31.59 -0.08 -12.13
C TYR A 410 32.21 1.32 -12.28
N SER A 411 31.74 2.12 -13.25
CA SER A 411 32.30 3.44 -13.54
C SER A 411 31.69 4.53 -12.67
N PHE A 412 30.38 4.48 -12.45
CA PHE A 412 29.61 5.58 -11.85
C PHE A 412 29.03 5.23 -10.48
N ASP A 413 28.77 3.95 -10.18
CA ASP A 413 28.17 3.52 -8.92
C ASP A 413 28.64 2.11 -8.48
N PRO A 414 29.91 1.98 -8.02
CA PRO A 414 30.50 0.69 -7.66
C PRO A 414 29.84 0.00 -6.45
N GLU A 415 29.07 0.75 -5.67
CA GLU A 415 28.34 0.26 -4.50
C GLU A 415 26.92 -0.22 -4.86
N SER A 416 26.47 -0.04 -6.10
CA SER A 416 25.16 -0.54 -6.56
C SER A 416 25.07 -2.06 -6.53
N LEU A 417 23.84 -2.59 -6.41
CA LEU A 417 23.62 -4.04 -6.50
C LEU A 417 24.12 -4.59 -7.83
N CYS A 418 23.94 -3.87 -8.95
CA CYS A 418 24.46 -4.25 -10.25
C CYS A 418 25.98 -4.49 -10.23
N ALA A 419 26.76 -3.58 -9.63
CA ALA A 419 28.21 -3.74 -9.52
C ALA A 419 28.59 -4.87 -8.54
N GLN A 420 27.93 -4.97 -7.39
CA GLN A 420 28.23 -5.97 -6.36
C GLN A 420 27.93 -7.41 -6.81
N PHE A 421 26.87 -7.58 -7.61
CA PHE A 421 26.39 -8.89 -8.08
C PHE A 421 26.51 -9.04 -9.59
N ALA A 422 27.49 -8.37 -10.19
CA ALA A 422 27.81 -8.48 -11.61
C ALA A 422 28.27 -9.91 -11.94
N THR A 423 27.30 -10.78 -12.23
CA THR A 423 27.50 -12.16 -12.66
C THR A 423 26.80 -12.39 -14.00
N GLY A 424 27.23 -13.43 -14.72
CA GLY A 424 26.56 -13.87 -15.95
C GLY A 424 27.29 -13.55 -17.26
N ASN A 425 26.65 -13.96 -18.36
CA ASN A 425 27.23 -13.90 -19.71
C ASN A 425 26.83 -12.63 -20.50
N PHE A 426 26.01 -11.77 -19.93
CA PHE A 426 25.47 -10.57 -20.59
C PHE A 426 25.90 -9.31 -19.84
N PRO A 427 26.26 -8.21 -20.52
CA PRO A 427 26.72 -6.97 -19.91
C PRO A 427 25.54 -6.11 -19.37
N ILE A 428 24.53 -6.74 -18.78
CA ILE A 428 23.28 -6.09 -18.35
C ILE A 428 23.18 -6.07 -16.83
N ASN A 429 22.36 -5.18 -16.29
CA ASN A 429 21.97 -5.22 -14.89
C ASN A 429 21.19 -6.52 -14.58
N GLN A 430 21.68 -7.26 -13.58
CA GLN A 430 21.11 -8.53 -13.12
C GLN A 430 19.78 -8.37 -12.37
N PHE A 431 19.44 -7.14 -12.01
CA PHE A 431 18.18 -6.78 -11.38
C PHE A 431 17.31 -6.01 -12.36
N TYR A 432 16.01 -6.13 -12.16
CA TYR A 432 15.02 -5.33 -12.84
C TYR A 432 14.06 -4.74 -11.82
N GLY A 433 13.57 -3.53 -12.14
CA GLY A 433 12.62 -2.80 -11.34
C GLY A 433 11.68 -2.00 -12.22
N SER A 434 10.45 -1.82 -11.75
CA SER A 434 9.43 -1.08 -12.47
C SER A 434 9.87 0.35 -12.79
N SER A 435 9.42 0.86 -13.93
CA SER A 435 9.84 2.19 -14.42
C SER A 435 9.02 3.36 -13.85
N SER A 436 7.83 3.12 -13.33
CA SER A 436 6.97 4.12 -12.69
C SER A 436 5.98 3.42 -11.74
N LYS A 437 5.25 4.18 -10.92
CA LYS A 437 4.18 3.65 -10.07
C LYS A 437 3.10 2.93 -10.89
N VAL A 438 2.72 3.51 -12.03
CA VAL A 438 1.70 2.93 -12.93
C VAL A 438 2.21 1.63 -13.57
N ALA A 439 3.47 1.63 -14.04
CA ALA A 439 4.09 0.43 -14.58
C ALA A 439 4.21 -0.67 -13.52
N ALA A 440 4.56 -0.30 -12.28
CA ALA A 440 4.66 -1.25 -11.17
C ALA A 440 3.37 -1.99 -10.90
N GLU A 441 2.23 -1.29 -10.77
CA GLU A 441 0.95 -1.96 -10.51
C GLU A 441 0.56 -2.91 -11.65
N LYS A 442 0.74 -2.48 -12.90
CA LYS A 442 0.47 -3.33 -14.07
C LYS A 442 1.36 -4.57 -14.11
N GLU A 443 2.67 -4.39 -13.95
CA GLU A 443 3.65 -5.47 -13.94
C GLU A 443 3.40 -6.43 -12.75
N ILE A 444 3.01 -5.92 -11.58
CA ILE A 444 2.64 -6.75 -10.43
C ILE A 444 1.42 -7.61 -10.76
N GLU A 445 0.39 -7.06 -11.40
CA GLU A 445 -0.78 -7.86 -11.81
C GLU A 445 -0.43 -8.93 -12.86
N GLU A 446 0.48 -8.63 -13.79
CA GLU A 446 0.94 -9.57 -14.81
C GLU A 446 1.80 -10.70 -14.22
N PHE A 447 2.77 -10.38 -13.35
CA PHE A 447 3.70 -11.35 -12.77
C PHE A 447 3.12 -12.09 -11.55
N PHE A 448 2.19 -11.44 -10.84
CA PHE A 448 1.52 -11.95 -9.65
C PHE A 448 0.00 -11.91 -9.79
N PRO A 449 -0.60 -12.59 -10.80
CA PRO A 449 -2.03 -12.53 -11.03
C PRO A 449 -2.77 -13.01 -9.77
N PRO A 450 -3.78 -12.24 -9.29
CA PRO A 450 -4.54 -12.62 -8.13
C PRO A 450 -5.25 -13.95 -8.40
N GLN A 451 -5.07 -14.91 -7.47
CA GLN A 451 -5.78 -16.18 -7.54
C GLN A 451 -7.12 -16.03 -6.83
N ALA A 452 -8.14 -16.70 -7.35
CA ALA A 452 -9.42 -16.83 -6.67
C ALA A 452 -9.53 -18.21 -6.01
N THR A 453 -10.12 -18.27 -4.82
CA THR A 453 -10.47 -19.52 -4.15
C THR A 453 -11.89 -19.48 -3.61
N LEU A 454 -12.55 -20.64 -3.62
CA LEU A 454 -13.84 -20.79 -2.94
C LEU A 454 -13.58 -20.91 -1.44
N ALA A 455 -14.30 -20.13 -0.64
CA ALA A 455 -14.41 -20.29 0.79
C ALA A 455 -15.88 -20.52 1.17
N LEU A 456 -16.13 -21.44 2.10
CA LEU A 456 -17.46 -21.74 2.59
C LEU A 456 -17.43 -21.78 4.11
N ILE A 457 -18.36 -21.06 4.74
CA ILE A 457 -18.65 -21.13 6.17
C ILE A 457 -19.91 -21.99 6.34
N LYS A 458 -19.79 -23.03 7.17
CA LYS A 458 -20.84 -24.02 7.39
C LYS A 458 -21.92 -23.51 8.36
N PRO A 459 -23.15 -24.07 8.34
CA PRO A 459 -24.28 -23.52 9.08
C PRO A 459 -24.18 -23.54 10.61
N HIS A 460 -23.33 -24.41 11.17
CA HIS A 460 -23.15 -24.51 12.62
C HIS A 460 -22.33 -23.36 13.20
N VAL A 461 -21.65 -22.57 12.36
CA VAL A 461 -20.91 -21.38 12.79
C VAL A 461 -21.91 -20.28 13.11
N THR A 462 -21.83 -19.74 14.32
CA THR A 462 -22.72 -18.66 14.77
C THR A 462 -22.49 -17.36 14.01
N GLN A 463 -23.45 -16.44 14.04
CA GLN A 463 -23.33 -15.14 13.39
C GLN A 463 -22.13 -14.32 13.93
N GLU A 464 -21.89 -14.34 15.24
CA GLU A 464 -20.74 -13.67 15.86
C GLU A 464 -19.40 -14.24 15.35
N GLN A 465 -19.27 -15.58 15.33
CA GLN A 465 -18.08 -16.24 14.80
C GLN A 465 -17.88 -15.98 13.31
N ARG A 466 -18.96 -15.89 12.53
CA ARG A 466 -18.90 -15.54 11.11
C ARG A 466 -18.29 -14.15 10.92
N LEU A 467 -18.72 -13.15 11.68
CA LEU A 467 -18.15 -11.80 11.61
C LEU A 467 -16.66 -11.80 11.97
N GLU A 468 -16.27 -12.58 12.98
CA GLU A 468 -14.87 -12.75 13.35
C GLU A 468 -14.05 -13.42 12.24
N ILE A 469 -14.57 -14.48 11.60
CA ILE A 469 -13.92 -15.15 10.47
C ILE A 469 -13.74 -14.18 9.29
N LEU A 470 -14.76 -13.39 8.96
CA LEU A 470 -14.68 -12.38 7.89
C LEU A 470 -13.60 -11.33 8.20
N LYS A 471 -13.52 -10.90 9.46
CA LYS A 471 -12.44 -10.00 9.92
C LYS A 471 -11.07 -10.65 9.76
N ILE A 472 -10.90 -11.89 10.21
CA ILE A 472 -9.63 -12.64 10.06
C ILE A 472 -9.23 -12.79 8.58
N ILE A 473 -10.19 -13.04 7.68
CA ILE A 473 -9.96 -13.10 6.23
C ILE A 473 -9.44 -11.76 5.71
N LYS A 474 -10.08 -10.65 6.09
CA LYS A 474 -9.67 -9.29 5.70
C LYS A 474 -8.30 -8.92 6.27
N ASP A 475 -8.05 -9.18 7.55
CA ASP A 475 -6.77 -8.94 8.22
C ASP A 475 -5.63 -9.78 7.62
N ALA A 476 -5.96 -10.97 7.10
CA ALA A 476 -5.03 -11.81 6.34
C ALA A 476 -4.77 -11.30 4.91
N GLY A 477 -5.38 -10.19 4.48
CA GLY A 477 -5.17 -9.57 3.19
C GLY A 477 -5.88 -10.28 2.02
N PHE A 478 -6.94 -11.03 2.28
CA PHE A 478 -7.84 -11.49 1.22
C PHE A 478 -8.85 -10.40 0.87
N GLU A 479 -9.04 -10.19 -0.42
CA GLU A 479 -10.17 -9.42 -0.94
C GLU A 479 -11.37 -10.36 -1.08
N LEU A 480 -12.53 -9.94 -0.56
CA LEU A 480 -13.78 -10.68 -0.71
C LEU A 480 -14.43 -10.25 -2.02
N THR A 481 -14.34 -11.05 -3.07
CA THR A 481 -14.85 -10.66 -4.40
C THR A 481 -16.35 -10.86 -4.53
N LEU A 482 -16.84 -12.00 -4.03
CA LEU A 482 -18.25 -12.39 -4.11
C LEU A 482 -18.66 -13.04 -2.80
N LEU A 483 -19.92 -12.87 -2.43
CA LEU A 483 -20.53 -13.53 -1.29
C LEU A 483 -21.98 -13.90 -1.63
N LYS A 484 -22.37 -15.12 -1.26
CA LYS A 484 -23.74 -15.62 -1.39
C LYS A 484 -24.09 -16.42 -0.13
N GLU A 485 -25.24 -16.13 0.45
CA GLU A 485 -25.81 -16.94 1.52
C GLU A 485 -26.89 -17.84 0.95
N MET A 486 -26.82 -19.14 1.23
CA MET A 486 -27.83 -20.09 0.76
C MET A 486 -27.90 -21.36 1.58
N HIS A 487 -29.08 -21.99 1.57
CA HIS A 487 -29.21 -23.38 1.97
C HIS A 487 -28.56 -24.27 0.91
N LEU A 488 -27.60 -25.09 1.33
CA LEU A 488 -26.95 -26.05 0.44
C LEU A 488 -27.81 -27.30 0.30
N THR A 489 -28.80 -27.24 -0.59
CA THR A 489 -29.58 -28.41 -1.01
C THR A 489 -28.66 -29.50 -1.59
N PRO A 490 -29.07 -30.77 -1.67
CA PRO A 490 -28.24 -31.83 -2.26
C PRO A 490 -27.68 -31.48 -3.66
N GLU A 491 -28.48 -30.79 -4.48
CA GLU A 491 -28.09 -30.30 -5.80
C GLU A 491 -26.95 -29.28 -5.70
N HIS A 492 -27.10 -28.24 -4.86
CA HIS A 492 -26.06 -27.22 -4.66
C HIS A 492 -24.82 -27.73 -3.94
N ALA A 493 -24.99 -28.59 -2.94
CA ALA A 493 -23.89 -29.22 -2.23
C ALA A 493 -23.03 -30.07 -3.17
N SER A 494 -23.65 -30.76 -4.14
CA SER A 494 -22.93 -31.56 -5.13
C SER A 494 -21.99 -30.73 -6.01
N LYS A 495 -22.33 -29.46 -6.26
CA LYS A 495 -21.49 -28.52 -7.03
C LYS A 495 -20.21 -28.14 -6.28
N VAL A 496 -20.29 -27.99 -4.96
CA VAL A 496 -19.14 -27.67 -4.09
C VAL A 496 -18.34 -28.92 -3.74
N TYR A 497 -19.01 -30.02 -3.43
CA TYR A 497 -18.42 -31.24 -2.90
C TYR A 497 -18.31 -32.37 -3.94
N PHE A 498 -18.25 -32.02 -5.23
CA PHE A 498 -18.34 -32.99 -6.35
C PHE A 498 -17.38 -34.18 -6.23
N LYS A 499 -16.16 -33.98 -5.72
CA LYS A 499 -15.14 -35.03 -5.53
C LYS A 499 -15.51 -36.10 -4.50
N ILE A 500 -16.35 -35.78 -3.52
CA ILE A 500 -16.72 -36.69 -2.43
C ILE A 500 -18.15 -37.23 -2.56
N THR A 501 -18.89 -36.85 -3.60
CA THR A 501 -20.28 -37.28 -3.84
C THR A 501 -20.48 -38.81 -3.82
N GLY A 502 -19.48 -39.56 -4.27
CA GLY A 502 -19.49 -41.04 -4.27
C GLY A 502 -18.98 -41.72 -3.00
N LYS A 503 -18.70 -40.98 -1.91
CA LYS A 503 -18.18 -41.54 -0.65
C LYS A 503 -19.30 -41.84 0.33
N ASP A 504 -19.16 -42.91 1.12
CA ASP A 504 -20.18 -43.36 2.07
C ASP A 504 -20.58 -42.28 3.10
N PHE A 505 -19.63 -41.46 3.53
CA PHE A 505 -19.85 -40.37 4.50
C PHE A 505 -20.49 -39.11 3.89
N TYR A 506 -20.66 -39.02 2.57
CA TYR A 506 -21.21 -37.83 1.91
C TYR A 506 -22.62 -37.50 2.38
N LYS A 507 -23.43 -38.53 2.67
CA LYS A 507 -24.79 -38.34 3.22
C LYS A 507 -24.79 -37.57 4.54
N ASN A 508 -23.81 -37.83 5.40
CA ASN A 508 -23.67 -37.14 6.68
C ASN A 508 -23.22 -35.69 6.48
N VAL A 509 -22.41 -35.41 5.45
CA VAL A 509 -22.03 -34.04 5.08
C VAL A 509 -23.27 -33.26 4.63
N LEU A 510 -24.12 -33.85 3.78
CA LEU A 510 -25.37 -33.22 3.32
C LEU A 510 -26.31 -32.89 4.48
N GLU A 511 -26.45 -33.77 5.46
CA GLU A 511 -27.27 -33.54 6.65
C GLU A 511 -26.80 -32.31 7.43
N VAL A 512 -25.47 -32.16 7.62
CA VAL A 512 -24.89 -30.98 8.28
C VAL A 512 -25.11 -29.71 7.45
N LEU A 513 -24.91 -29.77 6.13
CA LEU A 513 -25.08 -28.61 5.25
C LEU A 513 -26.55 -28.16 5.13
N SER A 514 -27.49 -29.09 5.29
CA SER A 514 -28.93 -28.81 5.25
C SER A 514 -29.48 -28.24 6.55
N SER A 515 -28.69 -28.23 7.63
CA SER A 515 -29.13 -27.76 8.95
C SER A 515 -29.35 -26.25 9.07
N GLY A 516 -28.88 -25.45 8.11
CA GLY A 516 -29.04 -24.00 8.11
C GLY A 516 -28.40 -23.34 6.88
N MET A 517 -28.31 -22.01 6.91
CA MET A 517 -27.70 -21.22 5.84
C MET A 517 -26.18 -21.37 5.87
N SER A 518 -25.59 -21.60 4.70
CA SER A 518 -24.14 -21.55 4.49
C SER A 518 -23.77 -20.25 3.80
N VAL A 519 -22.57 -19.75 4.09
CA VAL A 519 -22.02 -18.55 3.45
C VAL A 519 -20.94 -19.01 2.50
N ILE A 520 -21.13 -18.77 1.21
CA ILE A 520 -20.17 -19.11 0.17
C ILE A 520 -19.56 -17.83 -0.35
N MET A 521 -18.25 -17.82 -0.47
CA MET A 521 -17.45 -16.65 -0.80
C MET A 521 -16.43 -16.99 -1.86
N VAL A 522 -16.10 -15.99 -2.67
CA VAL A 522 -14.91 -16.00 -3.52
C VAL A 522 -13.91 -15.06 -2.88
N LEU A 523 -12.76 -15.61 -2.49
CA LEU A 523 -11.65 -14.85 -1.93
C LEU A 523 -10.56 -14.70 -2.98
N THR A 524 -10.16 -13.45 -3.26
CA THR A 524 -9.04 -13.13 -4.14
C THR A 524 -7.83 -12.69 -3.35
N LYS A 525 -6.68 -13.26 -3.68
CA LYS A 525 -5.38 -12.91 -3.12
C LYS A 525 -4.30 -13.52 -4.00
N TRP A 526 -3.10 -12.98 -3.98
CA TRP A 526 -1.95 -13.77 -4.39
C TRP A 526 -1.88 -15.09 -3.62
N ASN A 527 -1.67 -16.19 -4.34
CA ASN A 527 -1.59 -17.54 -3.76
C ASN A 527 -2.83 -17.92 -2.90
N ALA A 528 -4.01 -17.38 -3.24
CA ALA A 528 -5.21 -17.47 -2.40
C ALA A 528 -5.55 -18.89 -1.96
N VAL A 529 -5.42 -19.88 -2.87
CA VAL A 529 -5.74 -21.28 -2.54
C VAL A 529 -4.83 -21.81 -1.44
N ALA A 530 -3.52 -21.63 -1.56
CA ALA A 530 -2.57 -22.14 -0.59
C ALA A 530 -2.68 -21.40 0.75
N GLU A 531 -2.80 -20.07 0.72
CA GLU A 531 -2.99 -19.27 1.93
C GLU A 531 -4.30 -19.61 2.65
N TRP A 532 -5.40 -19.77 1.92
CA TRP A 532 -6.68 -20.14 2.51
C TRP A 532 -6.59 -21.53 3.15
N ARG A 533 -5.98 -22.50 2.48
CA ARG A 533 -5.75 -23.84 3.05
C ARG A 533 -4.90 -23.81 4.31
N ARG A 534 -3.85 -22.99 4.34
CA ARG A 534 -3.01 -22.78 5.53
C ARG A 534 -3.82 -22.21 6.69
N MET A 535 -4.66 -21.21 6.42
CA MET A 535 -5.55 -20.62 7.43
C MET A 535 -6.65 -21.59 7.91
N MET A 536 -7.16 -22.44 7.02
CA MET A 536 -8.13 -23.46 7.39
C MET A 536 -7.53 -24.50 8.33
N GLY A 537 -6.30 -24.94 8.08
CA GLY A 537 -5.68 -26.04 8.81
C GLY A 537 -6.23 -27.43 8.42
N PRO A 538 -5.77 -28.50 9.10
CA PRO A 538 -6.23 -29.88 8.90
C PRO A 538 -7.76 -30.03 8.93
N VAL A 539 -8.30 -31.03 8.21
CA VAL A 539 -9.75 -31.22 8.07
C VAL A 539 -10.42 -31.57 9.40
N ASP A 540 -9.73 -32.35 10.23
CA ASP A 540 -10.16 -32.70 11.58
C ASP A 540 -9.79 -31.58 12.57
N PRO A 541 -10.78 -30.98 13.28
CA PRO A 541 -10.50 -29.95 14.29
C PRO A 541 -9.54 -30.39 15.40
N GLU A 542 -9.54 -31.66 15.81
CA GLU A 542 -8.62 -32.14 16.86
C GLU A 542 -7.18 -32.21 16.35
N GLU A 543 -6.98 -32.67 15.12
CA GLU A 543 -5.69 -32.62 14.43
C GLU A 543 -5.25 -31.16 14.20
N ALA A 544 -6.19 -30.29 13.84
CA ALA A 544 -5.93 -28.88 13.63
C ALA A 544 -5.47 -28.19 14.93
N LYS A 545 -6.09 -28.49 16.08
CA LYS A 545 -5.65 -27.97 17.39
C LYS A 545 -4.22 -28.37 17.73
N LEU A 546 -3.79 -29.56 17.31
CA LEU A 546 -2.43 -30.05 17.56
C LEU A 546 -1.39 -29.45 16.59
N LEU A 547 -1.68 -29.44 15.29
CA LEU A 547 -0.72 -29.07 14.24
C LEU A 547 -0.75 -27.58 13.87
N SER A 548 -1.89 -26.92 14.07
CA SER A 548 -2.13 -25.54 13.64
C SER A 548 -3.17 -24.87 14.55
N PRO A 549 -2.86 -24.63 15.84
CA PRO A 549 -3.84 -24.18 16.85
C PRO A 549 -4.50 -22.84 16.49
N ASP A 550 -3.80 -21.99 15.73
CA ASP A 550 -4.32 -20.71 15.27
C ASP A 550 -5.23 -20.82 14.03
N SER A 551 -5.37 -22.02 13.44
CA SER A 551 -6.21 -22.22 12.26
C SER A 551 -7.70 -22.09 12.57
N LEU A 552 -8.48 -21.72 11.56
CA LEU A 552 -9.91 -21.51 11.72
C LEU A 552 -10.65 -22.81 12.10
N ARG A 553 -10.20 -23.97 11.62
CA ARG A 553 -10.78 -25.27 12.02
C ARG A 553 -10.45 -25.63 13.47
N ALA A 554 -9.28 -25.27 13.96
CA ALA A 554 -8.92 -25.46 15.37
C ALA A 554 -9.79 -24.61 16.31
N ARG A 555 -10.04 -23.35 15.91
CA ARG A 555 -10.82 -22.38 16.73
C ARG A 555 -12.32 -22.62 16.70
N TYR A 556 -12.88 -22.88 15.53
CA TYR A 556 -14.35 -22.90 15.32
C TYR A 556 -14.91 -24.28 14.99
N GLY A 557 -14.06 -25.26 14.71
CA GLY A 557 -14.47 -26.63 14.40
C GLY A 557 -14.92 -27.41 15.63
N VAL A 558 -16.01 -28.16 15.49
CA VAL A 558 -16.58 -29.03 16.53
C VAL A 558 -16.16 -30.48 16.32
N ASP A 559 -16.25 -30.98 15.09
CA ASP A 559 -15.82 -32.33 14.70
C ASP A 559 -15.51 -32.39 13.19
N ILE A 560 -15.15 -33.56 12.67
CA ILE A 560 -14.77 -33.76 11.26
C ILE A 560 -15.87 -33.36 10.26
N LEU A 561 -17.15 -33.51 10.60
CA LEU A 561 -18.28 -33.10 9.76
C LEU A 561 -18.61 -31.61 9.95
N ARG A 562 -18.48 -31.12 11.19
CA ARG A 562 -18.71 -29.73 11.61
C ARG A 562 -17.39 -29.02 11.87
N ASN A 563 -16.56 -28.94 10.83
CA ASN A 563 -15.23 -28.33 10.91
C ASN A 563 -15.22 -26.83 10.55
N ALA A 564 -16.30 -26.09 10.80
CA ALA A 564 -16.51 -24.67 10.48
C ALA A 564 -16.45 -24.26 9.00
N ILE A 565 -15.40 -24.61 8.26
CA ILE A 565 -15.12 -24.03 6.95
C ILE A 565 -14.57 -25.03 5.91
N HIS A 566 -14.78 -24.68 4.65
CA HIS A 566 -14.35 -25.44 3.49
C HIS A 566 -13.72 -24.52 2.41
N GLY A 567 -12.96 -25.13 1.51
CA GLY A 567 -12.38 -24.46 0.36
C GLY A 567 -11.66 -25.42 -0.57
N ALA A 568 -11.29 -24.93 -1.75
CA ALA A 568 -10.68 -25.71 -2.80
C ALA A 568 -9.30 -26.29 -2.40
N SER A 569 -8.93 -27.43 -2.98
CA SER A 569 -7.61 -28.04 -2.76
C SER A 569 -6.53 -27.56 -3.73
N ASN A 570 -6.93 -27.06 -4.90
CA ASN A 570 -6.03 -26.53 -5.93
C ASN A 570 -6.78 -25.52 -6.83
N LEU A 571 -6.04 -24.85 -7.73
CA LEU A 571 -6.58 -23.82 -8.62
C LEU A 571 -7.70 -24.34 -9.53
N SER A 572 -7.50 -25.50 -10.16
CA SER A 572 -8.51 -26.09 -11.06
C SER A 572 -9.83 -26.39 -10.33
N GLU A 573 -9.76 -26.87 -9.09
CA GLU A 573 -10.95 -27.05 -8.26
C GLU A 573 -11.58 -25.72 -7.84
N ALA A 574 -10.76 -24.70 -7.50
CA ALA A 574 -11.28 -23.38 -7.18
C ALA A 574 -12.09 -22.82 -8.36
N GLU A 575 -11.51 -22.81 -9.57
CA GLU A 575 -12.19 -22.35 -10.79
C GLU A 575 -13.49 -23.12 -11.04
N THR A 576 -13.44 -24.45 -10.98
CA THR A 576 -14.61 -25.30 -11.22
C THR A 576 -15.72 -25.02 -10.21
N THR A 577 -15.40 -24.98 -8.92
CA THR A 577 -16.40 -24.78 -7.86
C THR A 577 -16.96 -23.36 -7.86
N ILE A 578 -16.13 -22.35 -8.07
CA ILE A 578 -16.55 -20.96 -8.26
C ILE A 578 -17.52 -20.87 -9.44
N ASN A 579 -17.19 -21.50 -10.57
CA ASN A 579 -18.05 -21.45 -11.74
C ASN A 579 -19.38 -22.17 -11.52
N ASN A 580 -19.38 -23.34 -10.87
CA ASN A 580 -20.62 -24.06 -10.60
C ASN A 580 -21.56 -23.30 -9.66
N VAL A 581 -21.01 -22.52 -8.71
CA VAL A 581 -21.83 -21.81 -7.69
C VAL A 581 -22.28 -20.43 -8.15
N PHE A 582 -21.44 -19.70 -8.90
CA PHE A 582 -21.66 -18.27 -9.20
C PHE A 582 -21.96 -17.95 -10.67
N THR A 583 -21.95 -18.93 -11.59
CA THR A 583 -22.17 -18.67 -13.03
C THR A 583 -23.53 -19.15 -13.57
N GLU A 584 -24.48 -19.49 -12.70
CA GLU A 584 -25.85 -19.78 -13.12
C GLU A 584 -26.76 -18.58 -12.83
N GLY A 585 -26.88 -17.71 -13.83
CA GLY A 585 -28.06 -16.88 -14.01
C GLY A 585 -29.10 -17.69 -14.78
N ASN A 586 -29.95 -18.42 -14.06
CA ASN A 586 -31.35 -18.54 -14.49
C ASN A 586 -32.10 -17.45 -13.74
N GLU A 587 -32.85 -16.66 -14.50
CA GLU A 587 -33.56 -15.43 -14.12
C GLU A 587 -34.71 -15.63 -13.11
N GLU A 588 -34.72 -16.71 -12.32
CA GLU A 588 -35.89 -17.13 -11.54
C GLU A 588 -35.71 -17.12 -10.00
N ASP A 589 -34.54 -16.82 -9.46
CA ASP A 589 -34.31 -16.78 -8.00
C ASP A 589 -34.15 -15.35 -7.44
N ILE A 590 -35.06 -14.43 -7.80
CA ILE A 590 -35.25 -13.13 -7.13
C ILE A 590 -36.67 -13.04 -6.58
#